data_AF-A0A4P2Q0D5-F1
#
_entry.id   AF-A0A4P2Q0D5-F1
#
_cell.length_a   1.000
_cell.length_b   1.000
_cell.length_c   1.000
_cell.angle_alpha   90.00
_cell.angle_beta   90.00
_cell.angle_gamma   90.00
#
_symmetry.space_group_name_H-M   'P 1'
#
loop_
_entity.id
_entity.type
_entity.pdbx_description
1 polymer ?
#
loop_
_entity_poly.entity_id
_entity_poly.type
_entity_poly.pdbx_seq_one_letter_code
_entity_poly.pdbx_strand_id
1 'polypeptide(L)'
;MSVTTGASAAEVWNGDFETGDLSQWSTTLNERNISVVTSPVLQGTRAGQIELTNDSTWPGNGIKRVELNHKPAAARTAEGAETYFAWSFYLPEALAADPPTQIGYWESDQTWNQVMSFEVTGQRISFATRKPENKVHWQADDAVTPGAWHRIALRIKWSKNAAQGSVDVWFDGEQVVTGGSAQTLADDNPHFTQLGMLRNPSEFTDSPILIVDDAVEGDSLEDVRPALPTEGSGGAGGAGGAGGAPGTGGSGNVGGSSGETGGAGGASGVGGSSGETGGASGVGGSGGEAGGGAPTATAASTSASTGTGGEAPAEDADSDGGCSVGSSPAAPAAPAALTGLLVALAFARRRERR
;
A
#
# COMPACT_ATOMS: atom_id res chain seq x y z
N MET A 1 16.32 34.22 22.04
CA MET A 1 16.38 32.85 21.52
C MET A 1 15.23 32.69 20.55
N SER A 2 15.51 32.63 19.25
CA SER A 2 14.46 32.35 18.26
C SER A 2 14.28 30.84 18.19
N VAL A 3 13.05 30.38 18.47
CA VAL A 3 12.66 28.99 18.26
C VAL A 3 12.32 28.88 16.78
N THR A 4 13.18 28.21 16.02
CA THR A 4 12.87 27.84 14.63
C THR A 4 11.84 26.71 14.71
N THR A 5 10.57 27.02 14.48
CA THR A 5 9.56 26.00 14.17
C THR A 5 9.98 25.33 12.87
N GLY A 6 10.48 24.10 12.96
CA GLY A 6 10.72 23.26 11.78
C GLY A 6 9.42 23.11 11.01
N ALA A 7 9.48 23.19 9.68
CA ALA A 7 8.34 22.87 8.84
C ALA A 7 7.92 21.42 9.18
N SER A 8 6.68 21.27 9.66
CA SER A 8 6.07 19.95 9.81
C SER A 8 5.88 19.38 8.41
N ALA A 9 6.30 18.14 8.21
CA ALA A 9 5.83 17.30 7.12
C ALA A 9 4.30 17.43 7.01
N ALA A 10 3.78 17.63 5.81
CA ALA A 10 2.39 17.97 5.56
C ALA A 10 1.81 16.92 4.61
N GLU A 11 1.07 15.99 5.19
CA GLU A 11 0.38 14.94 4.44
C GLU A 11 -0.61 15.56 3.45
N VAL A 12 -0.63 15.00 2.24
CA VAL A 12 -1.55 15.42 1.18
C VAL A 12 -2.92 14.78 1.39
N TRP A 13 -2.93 13.55 1.89
CA TRP A 13 -4.13 12.81 2.24
C TRP A 13 -3.83 11.81 3.37
N ASN A 14 -4.85 11.53 4.17
CA ASN A 14 -4.78 10.62 5.30
C ASN A 14 -6.06 9.76 5.40
N GLY A 15 -5.87 8.44 5.51
CA GLY A 15 -6.90 7.44 5.79
C GLY A 15 -6.57 6.64 7.06
N ASP A 16 -6.66 7.30 8.21
CA ASP A 16 -6.41 6.74 9.56
C ASP A 16 -7.68 6.27 10.30
N PHE A 17 -8.87 6.44 9.73
CA PHE A 17 -10.17 6.08 10.32
C PHE A 17 -10.58 6.88 11.57
N GLU A 18 -9.87 7.97 11.90
CA GLU A 18 -10.18 8.78 13.09
C GLU A 18 -11.52 9.54 12.98
N THR A 19 -12.07 9.68 11.77
CA THR A 19 -13.45 10.18 11.57
C THR A 19 -14.50 9.23 12.16
N GLY A 20 -14.13 7.98 12.42
CA GLY A 20 -15.01 6.96 12.95
C GLY A 20 -15.90 6.27 11.92
N ASP A 21 -15.66 6.53 10.64
CA ASP A 21 -16.32 5.93 9.49
C ASP A 21 -15.32 5.77 8.32
N LEU A 22 -15.82 5.43 7.13
CA LEU A 22 -15.00 5.22 5.94
C LEU A 22 -14.90 6.45 5.03
N SER A 23 -15.32 7.64 5.51
CA SER A 23 -15.46 8.85 4.68
C SER A 23 -14.13 9.44 4.17
N GLN A 24 -13.00 9.04 4.75
CA GLN A 24 -11.66 9.41 4.26
C GLN A 24 -11.30 8.72 2.95
N TRP A 25 -11.93 7.59 2.64
CA TRP A 25 -11.67 6.78 1.44
C TRP A 25 -12.59 7.19 0.30
N SER A 26 -12.08 7.14 -0.93
CA SER A 26 -12.84 7.54 -2.12
C SER A 26 -13.96 6.57 -2.47
N THR A 27 -13.74 5.26 -2.26
CA THR A 27 -14.72 4.20 -2.55
C THR A 27 -14.40 2.97 -1.72
N THR A 28 -15.42 2.18 -1.41
CA THR A 28 -15.34 0.92 -0.68
C THR A 28 -15.88 -0.21 -1.58
N LEU A 29 -15.28 -1.39 -1.51
CA LEU A 29 -15.77 -2.60 -2.18
C LEU A 29 -16.12 -3.66 -1.13
N ASN A 30 -17.34 -4.19 -1.19
CA ASN A 30 -17.90 -5.09 -0.17
C ASN A 30 -17.86 -4.50 1.25
N GLU A 31 -18.26 -3.23 1.37
CA GLU A 31 -18.21 -2.43 2.61
C GLU A 31 -18.79 -3.10 3.86
N ARG A 32 -19.80 -3.97 3.71
CA ARG A 32 -20.39 -4.73 4.81
C ARG A 32 -19.39 -5.58 5.61
N ASN A 33 -18.22 -5.86 5.02
CA ASN A 33 -17.12 -6.61 5.61
C ASN A 33 -15.94 -5.71 6.01
N ILE A 34 -16.18 -4.40 6.10
CA ILE A 34 -15.25 -3.40 6.61
C ILE A 34 -15.87 -2.79 7.86
N SER A 35 -15.08 -2.70 8.93
CA SER A 35 -15.52 -2.06 10.18
C SER A 35 -14.42 -1.17 10.74
N VAL A 36 -14.81 -0.07 11.38
CA VAL A 36 -13.89 0.76 12.14
C VAL A 36 -13.81 0.20 13.57
N VAL A 37 -12.61 -0.20 13.98
CA VAL A 37 -12.34 -0.84 15.28
C VAL A 37 -11.53 0.08 16.18
N THR A 38 -11.46 -0.25 17.46
CA THR A 38 -10.67 0.48 18.48
C THR A 38 -9.55 -0.37 19.08
N SER A 39 -9.38 -1.61 18.61
CA SER A 39 -8.30 -2.51 18.97
C SER A 39 -8.21 -3.68 17.98
N PRO A 40 -7.00 -4.05 17.52
CA PRO A 40 -5.75 -3.30 17.64
C PRO A 40 -5.78 -1.99 16.82
N VAL A 41 -5.00 -1.02 17.26
CA VAL A 41 -4.82 0.31 16.65
C VAL A 41 -3.33 0.63 16.69
N LEU A 42 -2.76 1.17 15.61
CA LEU A 42 -1.35 1.56 15.56
C LEU A 42 -1.19 2.97 16.12
N GLN A 43 -2.04 3.90 15.70
CA GLN A 43 -2.02 5.30 16.14
C GLN A 43 -3.43 5.83 16.39
N GLY A 44 -3.53 6.91 17.15
CA GLY A 44 -4.84 7.49 17.44
C GLY A 44 -5.70 6.55 18.28
N THR A 45 -6.95 6.35 17.87
CA THR A 45 -7.96 5.58 18.59
C THR A 45 -8.70 4.57 17.72
N ARG A 46 -8.47 4.56 16.40
CA ARG A 46 -9.24 3.78 15.44
C ARG A 46 -8.36 3.16 14.36
N ALA A 47 -8.85 2.07 13.79
CA ALA A 47 -8.27 1.42 12.62
C ALA A 47 -9.37 0.78 11.78
N GLY A 48 -9.08 0.44 10.54
CA GLY A 48 -10.01 -0.28 9.66
C GLY A 48 -9.76 -1.78 9.70
N GLN A 49 -10.74 -2.57 10.12
CA GLN A 49 -10.71 -4.03 10.01
C GLN A 49 -11.46 -4.48 8.76
N ILE A 50 -10.82 -5.35 7.97
CA ILE A 50 -11.29 -5.92 6.73
C ILE A 50 -11.36 -7.44 6.91
N GLU A 51 -12.52 -8.05 6.69
CA GLU A 51 -12.69 -9.51 6.72
C GLU A 51 -13.02 -10.02 5.32
N LEU A 52 -12.24 -10.97 4.80
CA LEU A 52 -12.52 -11.57 3.50
C LEU A 52 -13.30 -12.87 3.67
N THR A 53 -14.46 -12.94 3.01
CA THR A 53 -15.35 -14.10 3.04
C THR A 53 -15.63 -14.61 1.62
N ASN A 54 -16.03 -15.88 1.48
CA ASN A 54 -16.36 -16.44 0.15
C ASN A 54 -17.50 -15.70 -0.57
N ASP A 55 -18.40 -15.02 0.16
CA ASP A 55 -19.48 -14.21 -0.41
C ASP A 55 -19.07 -12.76 -0.75
N SER A 56 -17.80 -12.38 -0.50
CA SER A 56 -17.20 -11.11 -0.96
C SER A 56 -16.86 -11.13 -2.45
N THR A 57 -17.78 -11.61 -3.28
CA THR A 57 -17.55 -11.91 -4.69
C THR A 57 -17.82 -10.69 -5.57
N TRP A 58 -16.89 -10.36 -6.46
CA TRP A 58 -17.07 -9.34 -7.48
C TRP A 58 -17.97 -9.85 -8.62
N PRO A 59 -19.03 -9.10 -8.96
CA PRO A 59 -19.89 -9.46 -10.09
C PRO A 59 -19.12 -9.56 -11.41
N GLY A 60 -19.39 -10.61 -12.18
CA GLY A 60 -18.89 -10.77 -13.55
C GLY A 60 -17.61 -11.60 -13.70
N ASN A 61 -16.73 -11.67 -12.69
CA ASN A 61 -15.51 -12.47 -12.76
C ASN A 61 -15.27 -13.40 -11.56
N GLY A 62 -16.04 -13.27 -10.48
CA GLY A 62 -15.95 -14.17 -9.34
C GLY A 62 -14.77 -13.91 -8.40
N ILE A 63 -13.97 -12.87 -8.63
CA ILE A 63 -12.85 -12.48 -7.76
C ILE A 63 -13.39 -12.21 -6.35
N LYS A 64 -12.66 -12.65 -5.32
CA LYS A 64 -13.04 -12.43 -3.93
C LYS A 64 -12.28 -11.19 -3.43
N ARG A 65 -12.98 -10.13 -3.03
CA ARG A 65 -12.32 -8.86 -2.63
C ARG A 65 -13.10 -8.05 -1.61
N VAL A 66 -12.40 -7.44 -0.66
CA VAL A 66 -12.93 -6.42 0.26
C VAL A 66 -11.87 -5.35 0.41
N GLU A 67 -12.16 -4.14 -0.04
CA GLU A 67 -11.12 -3.13 -0.30
C GLU A 67 -11.58 -1.70 -0.08
N LEU A 68 -10.61 -0.86 0.23
CA LEU A 68 -10.67 0.57 0.38
C LEU A 68 -9.88 1.22 -0.76
N ASN A 69 -10.45 2.23 -1.39
CA ASN A 69 -9.83 2.90 -2.53
C ASN A 69 -9.47 4.34 -2.18
N HIS A 70 -8.23 4.72 -2.50
CA HIS A 70 -7.82 6.12 -2.49
C HIS A 70 -7.53 6.59 -3.92
N LYS A 71 -8.32 7.55 -4.41
CA LYS A 71 -8.17 8.18 -5.72
C LYS A 71 -7.54 9.57 -5.56
N PRO A 72 -6.23 9.73 -5.78
CA PRO A 72 -5.59 11.04 -5.71
C PRO A 72 -6.05 11.93 -6.86
N ALA A 73 -5.77 13.23 -6.76
CA ALA A 73 -5.98 14.15 -7.88
C ALA A 73 -5.17 13.69 -9.11
N ALA A 74 -5.75 13.81 -10.31
CA ALA A 74 -5.17 13.28 -11.55
C ALA A 74 -3.71 13.70 -11.81
N ALA A 75 -3.33 14.93 -11.42
CA ALA A 75 -1.97 15.43 -11.59
C ALA A 75 -0.92 14.65 -10.78
N ARG A 76 -1.32 13.96 -9.69
CA ARG A 76 -0.40 13.22 -8.82
C ARG A 76 0.06 11.91 -9.43
N THR A 77 -0.72 11.34 -10.34
CA THR A 77 -0.37 10.13 -11.10
C THR A 77 -0.18 10.42 -12.59
N ALA A 78 0.05 11.68 -12.97
CA ALA A 78 0.34 12.05 -14.36
C ALA A 78 1.75 11.58 -14.78
N GLU A 79 1.99 11.51 -16.09
CA GLU A 79 3.32 11.20 -16.65
C GLU A 79 4.41 12.11 -16.06
N GLY A 80 5.45 11.50 -15.49
CA GLY A 80 6.57 12.17 -14.85
C GLY A 80 6.32 12.62 -13.40
N ALA A 81 5.11 12.49 -12.87
CA ALA A 81 4.80 12.81 -11.49
C ALA A 81 5.49 11.84 -10.52
N GLU A 82 5.69 12.29 -9.28
CA GLU A 82 6.14 11.45 -8.19
C GLU A 82 5.10 11.47 -7.07
N THR A 83 4.82 10.30 -6.49
CA THR A 83 3.92 10.16 -5.34
C THR A 83 4.62 9.35 -4.27
N TYR A 84 4.48 9.78 -3.02
CA TYR A 84 4.79 8.97 -1.86
C TYR A 84 3.49 8.46 -1.26
N PHE A 85 3.45 7.17 -0.94
CA PHE A 85 2.29 6.54 -0.31
C PHE A 85 2.75 5.50 0.70
N ALA A 86 2.09 5.45 1.85
CA ALA A 86 2.34 4.43 2.85
C ALA A 86 1.04 3.98 3.50
N TRP A 87 1.07 2.79 4.09
CA TRP A 87 0.05 2.32 5.01
C TRP A 87 0.68 1.32 5.97
N SER A 88 0.03 1.16 7.12
CA SER A 88 0.35 0.12 8.06
C SER A 88 -0.71 -0.96 8.02
N PHE A 89 -0.30 -2.20 8.27
CA PHE A 89 -1.21 -3.32 8.33
C PHE A 89 -0.86 -4.28 9.47
N TYR A 90 -1.87 -5.00 9.93
CA TYR A 90 -1.77 -6.01 10.98
C TYR A 90 -2.59 -7.22 10.56
N LEU A 91 -1.99 -8.40 10.70
CA LEU A 91 -2.66 -9.68 10.51
C LEU A 91 -2.76 -10.40 11.85
N PRO A 92 -3.97 -10.70 12.38
CA PRO A 92 -4.11 -11.49 13.60
C PRO A 92 -3.55 -12.91 13.47
N GLU A 93 -3.64 -13.49 12.27
CA GLU A 93 -3.18 -14.84 11.93
C GLU A 93 -2.46 -14.80 10.57
N ALA A 94 -1.56 -15.76 10.32
CA ALA A 94 -0.95 -15.92 9.00
C ALA A 94 -2.02 -16.27 7.95
N LEU A 95 -1.91 -15.72 6.75
CA LEU A 95 -2.86 -16.03 5.67
C LEU A 95 -2.66 -17.47 5.17
N ALA A 96 -3.68 -18.04 4.53
CA ALA A 96 -3.48 -19.27 3.77
C ALA A 96 -2.40 -19.07 2.68
N ALA A 97 -1.68 -20.15 2.35
CA ALA A 97 -0.73 -20.15 1.25
C ALA A 97 -1.39 -20.30 -0.13
N ASP A 98 -2.64 -20.76 -0.18
CA ASP A 98 -3.40 -20.92 -1.41
C ASP A 98 -4.88 -20.62 -1.13
N PRO A 99 -5.50 -19.68 -1.85
CA PRO A 99 -4.89 -18.81 -2.87
C PRO A 99 -4.02 -17.69 -2.26
N PRO A 100 -3.00 -17.19 -2.98
CA PRO A 100 -2.29 -15.97 -2.61
C PRO A 100 -3.25 -14.78 -2.48
N THR A 101 -2.94 -13.87 -1.55
CA THR A 101 -3.79 -12.72 -1.25
C THR A 101 -3.05 -11.43 -1.54
N GLN A 102 -3.59 -10.58 -2.42
CA GLN A 102 -3.07 -9.24 -2.59
C GLN A 102 -3.58 -8.35 -1.46
N ILE A 103 -2.69 -7.57 -0.84
CA ILE A 103 -3.04 -6.70 0.29
C ILE A 103 -3.03 -5.21 -0.04
N GLY A 104 -2.44 -4.86 -1.18
CA GLY A 104 -2.43 -3.50 -1.69
C GLY A 104 -1.91 -3.47 -3.13
N TYR A 105 -2.51 -2.63 -3.98
CA TYR A 105 -2.07 -2.49 -5.36
C TYR A 105 -2.54 -1.20 -6.02
N TRP A 106 -2.00 -0.93 -7.22
CA TRP A 106 -2.33 0.22 -8.05
C TRP A 106 -2.84 -0.21 -9.41
N GLU A 107 -3.87 0.48 -9.87
CA GLU A 107 -4.47 0.27 -11.18
C GLU A 107 -4.97 1.59 -11.78
N SER A 108 -5.12 1.60 -13.10
CA SER A 108 -5.69 2.74 -13.83
C SER A 108 -7.19 2.85 -13.60
N ASP A 109 -7.67 4.07 -13.37
CA ASP A 109 -9.09 4.36 -13.36
C ASP A 109 -9.69 4.11 -14.75
N GLN A 110 -10.97 3.74 -14.79
CA GLN A 110 -11.75 3.42 -16.00
C GLN A 110 -11.34 2.16 -16.78
N THR A 111 -10.05 1.85 -16.88
CA THR A 111 -9.54 0.71 -17.67
C THR A 111 -9.06 -0.47 -16.82
N TRP A 112 -8.90 -0.30 -15.51
CA TRP A 112 -8.63 -1.37 -14.54
C TRP A 112 -7.35 -2.17 -14.86
N ASN A 113 -6.34 -1.51 -15.42
CA ASN A 113 -5.05 -2.12 -15.70
C ASN A 113 -4.17 -2.00 -14.46
N GLN A 114 -4.05 -3.09 -13.72
CA GLN A 114 -3.13 -3.19 -12.59
C GLN A 114 -1.67 -3.05 -13.02
N VAL A 115 -0.90 -2.21 -12.32
CA VAL A 115 0.51 -1.91 -12.62
C VAL A 115 1.50 -2.43 -11.58
N MET A 116 1.09 -2.57 -10.31
CA MET A 116 1.94 -3.13 -9.25
C MET A 116 1.11 -3.59 -8.04
N SER A 117 1.65 -4.49 -7.23
CA SER A 117 0.94 -5.07 -6.08
C SER A 117 1.89 -5.61 -5.00
N PHE A 118 1.39 -5.64 -3.77
CA PHE A 118 1.89 -6.45 -2.67
C PHE A 118 1.02 -7.68 -2.49
N GLU A 119 1.65 -8.85 -2.40
CA GLU A 119 0.97 -10.13 -2.23
C GLU A 119 1.56 -10.90 -1.04
N VAL A 120 0.68 -11.46 -0.22
CA VAL A 120 1.01 -12.26 0.96
C VAL A 120 0.55 -13.70 0.74
N THR A 121 1.42 -14.65 1.08
CA THR A 121 1.21 -16.09 1.04
C THR A 121 1.77 -16.70 2.32
N GLY A 122 0.92 -17.17 3.24
CA GLY A 122 1.42 -17.49 4.58
C GLY A 122 1.93 -16.24 5.29
N GLN A 123 3.21 -16.26 5.66
CA GLN A 123 3.97 -15.15 6.23
C GLN A 123 4.94 -14.52 5.22
N ARG A 124 5.00 -15.03 3.99
CA ARG A 124 5.82 -14.47 2.92
C ARG A 124 5.07 -13.28 2.33
N ILE A 125 5.78 -12.17 2.12
CA ILE A 125 5.32 -11.03 1.34
C ILE A 125 6.19 -10.84 0.11
N SER A 126 5.60 -10.37 -0.97
CA SER A 126 6.30 -9.97 -2.19
C SER A 126 5.76 -8.66 -2.73
N PHE A 127 6.64 -7.93 -3.43
CA PHE A 127 6.29 -6.76 -4.21
C PHE A 127 6.65 -7.00 -5.68
N ALA A 128 5.69 -6.74 -6.57
CA ALA A 128 5.85 -6.93 -8.00
C ALA A 128 5.22 -5.81 -8.83
N THR A 129 5.83 -5.49 -9.96
CA THR A 129 5.23 -4.66 -11.03
C THR A 129 4.70 -5.57 -12.14
N ARG A 130 3.65 -5.14 -12.83
CA ARG A 130 2.89 -5.93 -13.81
C ARG A 130 3.17 -5.52 -15.27
N LYS A 131 3.83 -4.38 -15.47
CA LYS A 131 4.11 -3.78 -16.79
C LYS A 131 5.58 -3.35 -16.90
N PRO A 132 6.20 -3.46 -18.08
CA PRO A 132 5.65 -4.03 -19.32
C PRO A 132 5.50 -5.56 -19.24
N GLU A 133 6.16 -6.18 -18.26
CA GLU A 133 6.03 -7.59 -17.91
C GLU A 133 5.92 -7.74 -16.38
N ASN A 134 5.45 -8.90 -15.94
CA ASN A 134 5.42 -9.24 -14.52
C ASN A 134 6.85 -9.41 -14.00
N LYS A 135 7.22 -8.64 -12.98
CA LYS A 135 8.52 -8.70 -12.32
C LYS A 135 8.36 -8.56 -10.82
N VAL A 136 8.79 -9.59 -10.08
CA VAL A 136 8.98 -9.52 -8.63
C VAL A 136 10.28 -8.76 -8.36
N HIS A 137 10.21 -7.63 -7.67
CA HIS A 137 11.41 -6.85 -7.30
C HIS A 137 11.94 -7.25 -5.94
N TRP A 138 11.05 -7.68 -5.04
CA TRP A 138 11.39 -8.08 -3.68
C TRP A 138 10.43 -9.14 -3.16
N GLN A 139 10.96 -10.04 -2.35
CA GLN A 139 10.22 -11.00 -1.56
C GLN A 139 10.98 -11.29 -0.26
N ALA A 140 10.25 -11.53 0.82
CA ALA A 140 10.81 -11.95 2.08
C ALA A 140 9.96 -13.04 2.72
N ASP A 141 10.62 -14.12 3.14
CA ASP A 141 10.00 -15.23 3.86
C ASP A 141 9.88 -14.86 5.33
N ASP A 142 8.78 -15.27 5.97
CA ASP A 142 8.53 -15.04 7.40
C ASP A 142 8.59 -13.56 7.85
N ALA A 143 8.45 -12.62 6.91
CA ALA A 143 8.52 -11.19 7.18
C ALA A 143 7.20 -10.63 7.72
N VAL A 144 6.07 -11.21 7.34
CA VAL A 144 4.76 -10.84 7.88
C VAL A 144 4.49 -11.68 9.13
N THR A 145 4.75 -11.08 10.28
CA THR A 145 4.59 -11.73 11.59
C THR A 145 3.15 -11.55 12.08
N PRO A 146 2.37 -12.64 12.28
CA PRO A 146 1.05 -12.55 12.85
C PRO A 146 1.08 -11.90 14.24
N GLY A 147 0.12 -11.03 14.51
CA GLY A 147 0.06 -10.31 15.78
C GLY A 147 0.97 -9.08 15.87
N ALA A 148 1.62 -8.68 14.77
CA ALA A 148 2.46 -7.49 14.70
C ALA A 148 1.94 -6.50 13.65
N TRP A 149 2.13 -5.21 13.93
CA TRP A 149 1.99 -4.17 12.92
C TRP A 149 3.21 -4.20 12.00
N HIS A 150 2.95 -3.96 10.72
CA HIS A 150 3.95 -3.77 9.69
C HIS A 150 3.64 -2.49 8.91
N ARG A 151 4.65 -1.88 8.32
CA ARG A 151 4.50 -0.69 7.49
C ARG A 151 5.11 -0.88 6.12
N ILE A 152 4.35 -0.49 5.10
CA ILE A 152 4.83 -0.38 3.72
C ILE A 152 4.83 1.09 3.34
N ALA A 153 5.93 1.56 2.77
CA ALA A 153 6.00 2.86 2.13
C ALA A 153 6.59 2.74 0.73
N LEU A 154 6.14 3.62 -0.17
CA LEU A 154 6.59 3.67 -1.55
C LEU A 154 6.89 5.10 -1.97
N ARG A 155 7.84 5.21 -2.89
CA ARG A 155 7.94 6.33 -3.82
C ARG A 155 7.71 5.78 -5.21
N ILE A 156 6.75 6.35 -5.93
CA ILE A 156 6.40 5.95 -7.29
C ILE A 156 6.71 7.13 -8.21
N LYS A 157 7.56 6.88 -9.21
CA LYS A 157 7.71 7.78 -10.36
C LYS A 157 6.87 7.24 -11.50
N TRP A 158 5.85 8.00 -11.89
CA TRP A 158 4.83 7.60 -12.85
C TRP A 158 5.32 7.78 -14.29
N SER A 159 5.29 6.70 -15.10
CA SER A 159 5.61 6.77 -16.52
C SER A 159 5.05 5.60 -17.31
N LYS A 160 4.58 5.87 -18.52
CA LYS A 160 4.28 4.85 -19.53
C LYS A 160 5.55 4.21 -20.11
N ASN A 161 6.70 4.86 -19.98
CA ASN A 161 7.99 4.34 -20.40
C ASN A 161 8.69 3.63 -19.24
N ALA A 162 8.89 2.31 -19.37
CA ALA A 162 9.52 1.50 -18.34
C ALA A 162 10.96 1.92 -17.97
N ALA A 163 11.65 2.63 -18.86
CA ALA A 163 12.99 3.17 -18.60
C ALA A 163 12.96 4.49 -17.80
N GLN A 164 11.80 5.12 -17.64
CA GLN A 164 11.63 6.39 -16.93
C GLN A 164 10.82 6.24 -15.64
N GLY A 165 9.93 5.24 -15.58
CA GLY A 165 9.19 4.87 -14.39
C GLY A 165 10.02 4.05 -13.42
N SER A 166 9.82 4.30 -12.13
CA SER A 166 10.56 3.59 -11.08
C SER A 166 9.76 3.55 -9.79
N VAL A 167 10.07 2.54 -8.96
CA VAL A 167 9.54 2.41 -7.60
C VAL A 167 10.66 2.20 -6.61
N ASP A 168 10.61 2.93 -5.50
CA ASP A 168 11.35 2.62 -4.29
C ASP A 168 10.35 2.08 -3.25
N VAL A 169 10.74 1.04 -2.50
CA VAL A 169 9.87 0.40 -1.50
C VAL A 169 10.62 0.26 -0.19
N TRP A 170 9.93 0.60 0.90
CA TRP A 170 10.34 0.34 2.27
C TRP A 170 9.36 -0.62 2.94
N PHE A 171 9.90 -1.56 3.71
CA PHE A 171 9.15 -2.44 4.59
C PHE A 171 9.73 -2.31 6.00
N ASP A 172 8.88 -1.94 6.96
CA ASP A 172 9.26 -1.70 8.36
C ASP A 172 10.46 -0.74 8.51
N GLY A 173 10.51 0.29 7.65
CA GLY A 173 11.58 1.31 7.64
C GLY A 173 12.84 0.92 6.87
N GLU A 174 13.02 -0.36 6.50
CA GLU A 174 14.13 -0.81 5.67
C GLU A 174 13.81 -0.63 4.18
N GLN A 175 14.71 0.00 3.43
CA GLN A 175 14.55 0.11 1.98
C GLN A 175 14.85 -1.23 1.31
N VAL A 176 13.82 -1.89 0.80
CA VAL A 176 13.89 -3.24 0.21
C VAL A 176 13.92 -3.23 -1.32
N VAL A 177 13.49 -2.13 -1.95
CA VAL A 177 13.64 -1.89 -3.39
C VAL A 177 14.21 -0.49 -3.60
N THR A 178 15.26 -0.39 -4.41
CA THR A 178 15.87 0.88 -4.82
C THR A 178 15.80 1.03 -6.33
N GLY A 179 15.04 2.01 -6.80
CA GLY A 179 14.94 2.38 -8.21
C GLY A 179 14.45 1.24 -9.13
N GLY A 180 13.51 0.42 -8.66
CA GLY A 180 12.96 -0.69 -9.45
C GLY A 180 12.29 -0.18 -10.72
N SER A 181 12.95 -0.32 -11.88
CA SER A 181 12.42 0.18 -13.15
C SER A 181 11.18 -0.59 -13.58
N ALA A 182 10.13 0.13 -13.99
CA ALA A 182 8.86 -0.44 -14.44
C ALA A 182 8.06 0.57 -15.25
N GLN A 183 7.12 0.08 -16.08
CA GLN A 183 6.06 0.90 -16.61
C GLN A 183 5.02 1.09 -15.50
N THR A 184 5.09 2.21 -14.80
CA THR A 184 4.24 2.51 -13.65
C THR A 184 2.90 3.14 -14.05
N LEU A 185 2.74 3.59 -15.30
CA LEU A 185 1.44 3.96 -15.88
C LEU A 185 1.04 2.99 -16.99
N ALA A 186 -0.15 2.41 -16.90
CA ALA A 186 -0.70 1.57 -17.95
C ALA A 186 -1.18 2.38 -19.16
N ASP A 187 -1.76 3.56 -18.92
CA ASP A 187 -2.40 4.42 -19.92
C ASP A 187 -2.50 5.87 -19.40
N ASP A 188 -3.32 6.71 -20.04
CA ASP A 188 -3.51 8.12 -19.71
C ASP A 188 -4.53 8.37 -18.57
N ASN A 189 -5.14 7.31 -18.01
CA ASN A 189 -6.03 7.48 -16.87
C ASN A 189 -5.23 7.68 -15.57
N PRO A 190 -5.76 8.47 -14.63
CA PRO A 190 -5.22 8.52 -13.28
C PRO A 190 -5.16 7.12 -12.68
N HIS A 191 -4.08 6.84 -11.95
CA HIS A 191 -3.98 5.60 -11.18
C HIS A 191 -4.41 5.86 -9.74
N PHE A 192 -4.96 4.83 -9.10
CA PHE A 192 -5.43 4.88 -7.73
C PHE A 192 -4.95 3.66 -6.95
N THR A 193 -4.94 3.76 -5.63
CA THR A 193 -4.53 2.69 -4.73
C THR A 193 -5.75 1.94 -4.23
N GLN A 194 -5.65 0.61 -4.15
CA GLN A 194 -6.58 -0.24 -3.41
C GLN A 194 -5.83 -0.90 -2.26
N LEU A 195 -6.39 -0.82 -1.05
CA LEU A 195 -5.90 -1.49 0.15
C LEU A 195 -6.98 -2.41 0.69
N GLY A 196 -6.62 -3.62 1.09
CA GLY A 196 -7.59 -4.61 1.54
C GLY A 196 -7.15 -6.03 1.23
N MET A 197 -8.07 -6.88 0.81
CA MET A 197 -7.71 -8.24 0.41
C MET A 197 -8.38 -8.58 -0.92
N LEU A 198 -7.59 -9.10 -1.86
CA LEU A 198 -8.07 -9.66 -3.13
C LEU A 198 -7.48 -11.06 -3.36
N ARG A 199 -8.36 -12.00 -3.72
CA ARG A 199 -8.02 -13.36 -4.15
C ARG A 199 -8.67 -13.68 -5.50
N ASN A 200 -7.99 -14.51 -6.29
CA ASN A 200 -8.55 -15.05 -7.53
C ASN A 200 -9.86 -15.83 -7.27
N PRO A 201 -10.67 -16.12 -8.31
CA PRO A 201 -11.98 -16.78 -8.20
C PRO A 201 -11.89 -18.25 -7.74
N SER A 202 -11.58 -18.46 -6.46
CA SER A 202 -11.52 -19.77 -5.81
C SER A 202 -12.16 -19.69 -4.44
N GLU A 203 -12.89 -20.73 -4.07
CA GLU A 203 -13.37 -20.89 -2.70
C GLU A 203 -12.19 -21.20 -1.77
N PHE A 204 -12.23 -20.66 -0.56
CA PHE A 204 -11.21 -20.86 0.47
C PHE A 204 -11.86 -21.21 1.80
N THR A 205 -11.11 -21.83 2.71
CA THR A 205 -11.64 -22.35 3.97
C THR A 205 -11.30 -21.50 5.19
N ASP A 206 -10.37 -20.55 5.05
CA ASP A 206 -10.06 -19.54 6.05
C ASP A 206 -11.07 -18.36 6.01
N SER A 207 -11.04 -17.49 7.01
CA SER A 207 -11.76 -16.21 7.02
C SER A 207 -10.75 -15.13 7.45
N PRO A 208 -9.82 -14.74 6.57
CA PRO A 208 -8.71 -13.90 6.97
C PRO A 208 -9.20 -12.51 7.34
N ILE A 209 -8.54 -11.92 8.33
CA ILE A 209 -8.74 -10.55 8.79
C ILE A 209 -7.46 -9.77 8.52
N LEU A 210 -7.60 -8.60 7.90
CA LEU A 210 -6.56 -7.61 7.73
C LEU A 210 -6.99 -6.33 8.44
N ILE A 211 -6.11 -5.75 9.24
CA ILE A 211 -6.36 -4.45 9.87
C ILE A 211 -5.41 -3.45 9.23
N VAL A 212 -5.94 -2.29 8.84
CA VAL A 212 -5.23 -1.20 8.16
C VAL A 212 -5.32 0.05 9.01
N ASP A 213 -4.22 0.79 9.10
CA ASP A 213 -4.12 2.07 9.82
C ASP A 213 -3.01 2.93 9.19
N ASP A 214 -2.98 4.22 9.50
CA ASP A 214 -1.93 5.18 9.09
C ASP A 214 -1.64 5.14 7.57
N ALA A 215 -2.70 5.08 6.75
CA ALA A 215 -2.59 5.23 5.31
C ALA A 215 -2.40 6.71 4.96
N VAL A 216 -1.31 7.03 4.26
CA VAL A 216 -0.89 8.42 4.03
C VAL A 216 -0.36 8.59 2.62
N GLU A 217 -0.74 9.70 1.99
CA GLU A 217 -0.10 10.20 0.78
C GLU A 217 0.70 11.46 1.10
N GLY A 218 1.89 11.58 0.52
CA GLY A 218 2.79 12.72 0.74
C GLY A 218 3.57 13.12 -0.51
N ASP A 219 4.37 14.17 -0.35
CA ASP A 219 5.27 14.71 -1.38
C ASP A 219 6.74 14.33 -1.12
N SER A 220 7.02 13.69 0.01
CA SER A 220 8.36 13.28 0.45
C SER A 220 8.31 11.97 1.25
N LEU A 221 9.50 11.37 1.47
CA LEU A 221 9.63 10.18 2.31
C LEU A 221 9.30 10.50 3.77
N GLU A 222 9.63 11.71 4.21
CA GLU A 222 9.35 12.21 5.55
C GLU A 222 7.85 12.30 5.83
N ASP A 223 7.05 12.74 4.84
CA ASP A 223 5.59 12.79 4.98
C ASP A 223 4.99 11.41 5.25
N VAL A 224 5.48 10.39 4.55
CA VAL A 224 4.93 9.03 4.63
C VAL A 224 5.60 8.14 5.68
N ARG A 225 6.61 8.64 6.41
CA ARG A 225 7.24 7.98 7.58
C ARG A 225 7.51 6.48 7.34
N PRO A 226 8.56 6.05 6.63
CA PRO A 226 8.69 4.65 6.19
C PRO A 226 8.78 3.60 7.32
N ALA A 227 9.13 4.00 8.54
CA ALA A 227 9.12 3.14 9.72
C ALA A 227 7.81 3.28 10.49
N LEU A 228 7.42 2.24 11.25
CA LEU A 228 6.29 2.34 12.17
C LEU A 228 6.48 3.53 13.14
N PRO A 229 5.41 4.26 13.47
CA PRO A 229 5.47 5.25 14.54
C PRO A 229 6.00 4.60 15.81
N THR A 230 7.05 5.17 16.42
CA THR A 230 7.51 4.73 17.74
C THR A 230 6.41 5.00 18.75
N GLU A 231 6.03 3.99 19.54
CA GLU A 231 5.02 4.16 20.60
C GLU A 231 5.34 5.40 21.45
N GLY A 232 4.47 6.41 21.38
CA GLY A 232 4.64 7.71 22.03
C GLY A 232 4.78 8.93 21.11
N SER A 233 4.90 8.75 19.79
CA SER A 233 4.85 9.87 18.83
C SER A 233 3.44 10.24 18.35
N GLY A 234 2.42 9.49 18.78
CA GLY A 234 1.01 9.84 18.60
C GLY A 234 0.72 11.15 19.31
N GLY A 235 0.86 12.24 18.56
CA GLY A 235 0.67 13.59 19.04
C GLY A 235 -0.69 13.71 19.71
N ALA A 236 -0.71 14.29 20.90
CA ALA A 236 -1.90 14.86 21.49
C ALA A 236 -2.38 16.01 20.58
N GLY A 237 -3.02 15.66 19.47
CA GLY A 237 -3.68 16.56 18.54
C GLY A 237 -4.87 17.18 19.27
N GLY A 238 -4.73 18.45 19.59
CA GLY A 238 -5.59 19.23 20.49
C GLY A 238 -7.08 18.93 20.40
N ALA A 239 -7.66 18.58 21.55
CA ALA A 239 -9.06 18.79 21.83
C ALA A 239 -9.36 20.29 21.67
N GLY A 240 -9.98 20.67 20.55
CA GLY A 240 -10.53 21.99 20.33
C GLY A 240 -11.55 22.31 21.42
N GLY A 241 -11.21 23.30 22.25
CA GLY A 241 -12.11 23.82 23.27
C GLY A 241 -13.16 24.77 22.68
N ALA A 242 -14.42 24.53 23.05
CA ALA A 242 -15.50 25.52 23.27
C ALA A 242 -16.78 24.74 23.65
N GLY A 243 -17.56 25.02 24.69
CA GLY A 243 -17.49 26.04 25.72
C GLY A 243 -18.22 25.56 26.98
N GLY A 244 -17.65 25.89 28.14
CA GLY A 244 -18.26 25.70 29.44
C GLY A 244 -18.93 26.98 29.94
N ALA A 245 -20.21 26.88 30.31
CA ALA A 245 -20.90 27.87 31.14
C ALA A 245 -20.55 27.65 32.63
N PRO A 246 -20.67 28.68 33.50
CA PRO A 246 -20.07 28.67 34.82
C PRO A 246 -20.98 27.98 35.86
N GLY A 247 -20.41 27.00 36.57
CA GLY A 247 -21.03 26.35 37.72
C GLY A 247 -20.25 26.66 39.00
N THR A 248 -20.92 27.32 39.92
CA THR A 248 -20.50 27.81 41.24
C THR A 248 -20.17 26.73 42.27
N GLY A 249 -19.15 27.01 43.10
CA GLY A 249 -19.23 26.81 44.56
C GLY A 249 -18.51 25.59 45.14
N GLY A 250 -17.67 25.83 46.17
CA GLY A 250 -17.22 24.75 47.05
C GLY A 250 -15.86 24.98 47.73
N SER A 251 -15.82 25.89 48.70
CA SER A 251 -14.73 26.06 49.68
C SER A 251 -14.56 24.83 50.59
N GLY A 252 -13.32 24.45 50.92
CA GLY A 252 -13.07 23.46 51.98
C GLY A 252 -11.63 23.01 52.22
N ASN A 253 -10.89 23.80 52.99
CA ASN A 253 -9.92 23.44 54.05
C ASN A 253 -8.80 22.37 53.89
N VAL A 254 -7.57 22.87 54.10
CA VAL A 254 -6.58 22.58 55.19
C VAL A 254 -5.91 21.20 55.31
N GLY A 255 -4.56 21.26 55.28
CA GLY A 255 -3.60 20.47 56.07
C GLY A 255 -2.99 19.28 55.32
N GLY A 256 -1.68 19.02 55.32
CA GLY A 256 -0.53 19.55 56.05
C GLY A 256 0.63 18.54 55.93
N SER A 257 1.85 18.96 56.31
CA SER A 257 3.07 18.15 56.57
C SER A 257 3.74 17.45 55.37
N SER A 258 5.06 17.38 55.14
CA SER A 258 6.37 17.73 55.77
C SER A 258 7.26 16.48 55.78
N GLY A 259 8.49 16.60 55.28
CA GLY A 259 9.58 15.61 55.43
C GLY A 259 9.67 14.59 54.29
N GLU A 260 10.81 14.17 53.75
CA GLU A 260 12.20 14.29 54.20
C GLU A 260 13.18 14.10 53.03
N THR A 261 14.29 14.81 53.18
CA THR A 261 15.67 14.63 52.73
C THR A 261 16.16 13.28 52.16
N GLY A 262 17.03 13.39 51.15
CA GLY A 262 18.42 12.89 51.28
C GLY A 262 18.85 11.73 50.39
N GLY A 263 19.92 11.93 49.61
CA GLY A 263 20.68 10.83 49.01
C GLY A 263 21.52 11.21 47.80
N ALA A 264 22.77 11.63 48.04
CA ALA A 264 23.79 11.94 47.03
C ALA A 264 24.88 10.85 46.97
N GLY A 265 25.59 10.78 45.84
CA GLY A 265 26.88 10.09 45.64
C GLY A 265 26.76 8.77 44.88
N GLY A 266 27.64 8.38 43.94
CA GLY A 266 28.89 8.91 43.40
C GLY A 266 29.21 8.08 42.13
N ALA A 267 29.81 8.66 41.10
CA ALA A 267 31.26 8.65 40.85
C ALA A 267 31.79 7.43 40.06
N SER A 268 32.32 7.74 38.87
CA SER A 268 33.58 7.25 38.29
C SER A 268 33.66 5.83 37.70
N GLY A 269 33.88 5.78 36.38
CA GLY A 269 34.44 4.63 35.68
C GLY A 269 35.21 5.09 34.44
N VAL A 270 36.51 5.26 34.59
CA VAL A 270 37.51 5.57 33.54
C VAL A 270 38.12 4.25 33.04
N GLY A 271 38.33 4.14 31.74
CA GLY A 271 39.21 3.16 31.07
C GLY A 271 38.74 2.93 29.63
N GLY A 272 39.50 3.10 28.55
CA GLY A 272 40.94 3.32 28.38
C GLY A 272 41.50 2.28 27.39
N SER A 273 42.02 2.74 26.24
CA SER A 273 42.93 2.03 25.31
C SER A 273 42.32 0.85 24.52
N SER A 274 42.61 0.53 23.25
CA SER A 274 43.71 0.76 22.29
C SER A 274 43.09 0.61 20.88
N GLY A 275 43.44 1.34 19.83
CA GLY A 275 44.77 1.46 19.26
C GLY A 275 45.00 0.35 18.23
N GLU A 276 44.57 0.54 16.98
CA GLU A 276 45.11 -0.19 15.82
C GLU A 276 45.28 0.74 14.61
N THR A 277 46.46 0.62 14.02
CA THR A 277 47.05 1.43 12.95
C THR A 277 47.32 0.55 11.74
N GLY A 278 47.09 1.09 10.54
CA GLY A 278 47.59 0.59 9.25
C GLY A 278 46.59 0.98 8.15
N GLY A 279 46.85 1.94 7.23
CA GLY A 279 47.93 1.97 6.23
C GLY A 279 47.53 1.05 5.07
N ALA A 280 47.46 1.41 3.78
CA ALA A 280 48.02 2.48 2.95
C ALA A 280 47.18 2.56 1.64
N SER A 281 46.96 3.75 1.06
CA SER A 281 47.62 4.29 -0.16
C SER A 281 47.29 3.63 -1.52
N GLY A 282 46.77 4.48 -2.43
CA GLY A 282 46.78 4.36 -3.91
C GLY A 282 45.71 5.32 -4.45
N VAL A 283 45.98 6.57 -4.87
CA VAL A 283 46.83 7.13 -5.96
C VAL A 283 46.49 6.61 -7.35
N GLY A 284 45.94 7.53 -8.16
CA GLY A 284 45.75 7.45 -9.62
C GLY A 284 44.33 7.91 -10.01
N GLY A 285 44.06 9.04 -10.68
CA GLY A 285 44.90 9.90 -11.49
C GLY A 285 44.37 9.97 -12.93
N SER A 286 43.61 11.03 -13.22
CA SER A 286 43.50 11.77 -14.50
C SER A 286 42.91 11.16 -15.78
N GLY A 287 42.12 11.99 -16.47
CA GLY A 287 41.78 11.95 -17.90
C GLY A 287 40.26 11.80 -18.12
N GLY A 288 39.46 12.79 -18.53
CA GLY A 288 39.74 13.96 -19.35
C GLY A 288 39.44 13.63 -20.82
N GLU A 289 38.19 13.80 -21.26
CA GLU A 289 37.90 14.01 -22.68
C GLU A 289 36.62 14.83 -22.88
N ALA A 290 36.77 15.85 -23.71
CA ALA A 290 35.78 16.82 -24.13
C ALA A 290 35.42 16.55 -25.59
N GLY A 291 34.17 16.83 -25.96
CA GLY A 291 33.69 16.88 -27.34
C GLY A 291 32.17 16.71 -27.32
N GLY A 292 31.32 17.72 -27.56
CA GLY A 292 31.45 18.81 -28.52
C GLY A 292 30.82 18.36 -29.84
N GLY A 293 29.54 18.68 -30.06
CA GLY A 293 28.88 18.37 -31.33
C GLY A 293 27.36 18.46 -31.32
N ALA A 294 26.82 19.68 -31.19
CA ALA A 294 25.53 20.00 -31.79
C ALA A 294 25.76 20.41 -33.26
N PRO A 295 24.80 20.10 -34.15
CA PRO A 295 24.41 21.11 -35.12
C PRO A 295 22.89 21.28 -35.23
N THR A 296 22.49 22.53 -35.09
CA THR A 296 21.75 23.33 -36.08
C THR A 296 20.39 22.85 -36.60
N ALA A 297 19.42 23.74 -36.35
CA ALA A 297 18.09 23.83 -36.92
C ALA A 297 18.02 23.74 -38.46
N THR A 298 16.87 23.29 -38.96
CA THR A 298 16.27 23.86 -40.17
C THR A 298 14.75 23.94 -39.99
N ALA A 299 14.22 25.08 -40.42
CA ALA A 299 12.87 25.56 -40.22
C ALA A 299 11.90 25.12 -41.33
N ALA A 300 10.63 25.47 -41.05
CA ALA A 300 9.54 25.81 -41.98
C ALA A 300 8.78 24.66 -42.66
N SER A 301 7.49 24.56 -42.37
CA SER A 301 6.49 25.26 -43.21
C SER A 301 5.09 25.23 -42.60
N THR A 302 4.53 26.44 -42.51
CA THR A 302 3.11 26.80 -42.49
C THR A 302 2.16 25.87 -43.24
N SER A 303 0.97 25.65 -42.67
CA SER A 303 -0.31 25.70 -43.41
C SER A 303 -1.46 25.96 -42.43
N ALA A 304 -1.99 27.17 -42.52
CA ALA A 304 -3.28 27.55 -41.95
C ALA A 304 -4.40 26.89 -42.77
N SER A 305 -5.45 26.45 -42.10
CA SER A 305 -6.77 26.24 -42.70
C SER A 305 -7.83 26.66 -41.68
N THR A 306 -8.45 27.78 -42.01
CA THR A 306 -9.65 28.38 -41.45
C THR A 306 -10.91 27.65 -41.95
N GLY A 307 -11.93 27.55 -41.09
CA GLY A 307 -13.34 27.46 -41.49
C GLY A 307 -14.19 26.68 -40.49
N THR A 308 -14.86 27.31 -39.51
CA THR A 308 -16.21 27.95 -39.53
C THR A 308 -17.41 27.00 -39.63
N GLY A 309 -18.28 27.12 -38.62
CA GLY A 309 -19.72 26.81 -38.63
C GLY A 309 -20.03 25.33 -38.41
N GLY A 310 -20.99 24.91 -37.57
CA GLY A 310 -22.10 25.59 -36.93
C GLY A 310 -23.16 24.51 -36.62
N GLU A 311 -24.06 24.84 -35.70
CA GLU A 311 -25.33 24.15 -35.39
C GLU A 311 -25.31 22.82 -34.60
N ALA A 312 -25.77 22.97 -33.35
CA ALA A 312 -26.49 21.94 -32.61
C ALA A 312 -27.88 21.69 -33.24
N PRO A 313 -28.45 20.50 -33.03
CA PRO A 313 -29.74 20.49 -32.34
C PRO A 313 -29.91 19.35 -31.30
N ALA A 314 -30.68 19.71 -30.28
CA ALA A 314 -31.70 18.97 -29.52
C ALA A 314 -31.61 17.44 -29.28
N GLU A 315 -31.68 17.12 -27.98
CA GLU A 315 -32.55 16.14 -27.30
C GLU A 315 -33.27 15.07 -28.15
N ASP A 316 -33.01 13.78 -27.86
CA ASP A 316 -33.98 12.92 -27.15
C ASP A 316 -33.50 11.45 -27.02
N ALA A 317 -33.94 10.87 -25.89
CA ALA A 317 -34.33 9.47 -25.66
C ALA A 317 -33.29 8.31 -25.56
N ASP A 318 -33.41 7.64 -24.41
CA ASP A 318 -33.13 6.25 -24.08
C ASP A 318 -32.90 5.26 -25.23
N SER A 319 -31.82 4.47 -25.11
CA SER A 319 -31.75 3.12 -25.68
C SER A 319 -30.68 2.29 -24.97
N ASP A 320 -31.14 1.22 -24.32
CA ASP A 320 -30.38 0.10 -23.77
C ASP A 320 -29.27 -0.40 -24.72
N GLY A 321 -28.01 -0.33 -24.25
CA GLY A 321 -26.84 -0.86 -24.93
C GLY A 321 -26.40 -2.20 -24.33
N GLY A 322 -26.98 -3.29 -24.82
CA GLY A 322 -26.63 -4.66 -24.44
C GLY A 322 -25.21 -5.08 -24.88
N CYS A 323 -24.50 -5.73 -23.96
CA CYS A 323 -23.23 -6.42 -24.24
C CYS A 323 -23.44 -7.55 -25.27
N SER A 324 -22.83 -7.40 -26.44
CA SER A 324 -22.71 -8.49 -27.41
C SER A 324 -21.45 -9.31 -27.11
N VAL A 325 -21.67 -10.54 -26.66
CA VAL A 325 -20.65 -11.57 -26.45
C VAL A 325 -20.28 -12.17 -27.81
N GLY A 326 -19.03 -11.98 -28.22
CA GLY A 326 -18.45 -12.63 -29.40
C GLY A 326 -18.19 -14.12 -29.13
N SER A 327 -18.96 -14.98 -29.78
CA SER A 327 -18.73 -16.42 -29.84
C SER A 327 -17.44 -16.72 -30.63
N SER A 328 -16.50 -17.44 -30.03
CA SER A 328 -15.41 -18.11 -30.77
C SER A 328 -15.52 -19.63 -30.65
N PRO A 329 -15.09 -20.38 -31.69
CA PRO A 329 -15.58 -21.71 -31.99
C PRO A 329 -14.86 -22.84 -31.25
N ALA A 330 -15.59 -23.95 -31.17
CA ALA A 330 -15.23 -25.22 -30.56
C ALA A 330 -13.89 -25.82 -31.03
N ALA A 331 -13.16 -26.38 -30.06
CA ALA A 331 -12.02 -27.27 -30.31
C ALA A 331 -12.51 -28.71 -30.64
N PRO A 332 -11.80 -29.45 -31.49
CA PRO A 332 -12.22 -30.78 -31.94
C PRO A 332 -11.94 -31.87 -30.90
N ALA A 333 -12.89 -32.79 -30.80
CA ALA A 333 -12.80 -34.03 -30.04
C ALA A 333 -11.76 -34.99 -30.61
N ALA A 334 -11.10 -35.73 -29.72
CA ALA A 334 -10.35 -36.95 -30.04
C ALA A 334 -10.77 -38.08 -29.08
N PRO A 335 -10.64 -39.35 -29.50
CA PRO A 335 -11.62 -40.39 -29.20
C PRO A 335 -11.30 -41.25 -27.97
N ALA A 336 -12.36 -41.87 -27.48
CA ALA A 336 -12.41 -42.86 -26.42
C ALA A 336 -11.63 -44.15 -26.75
N ALA A 337 -10.97 -44.70 -25.73
CA ALA A 337 -10.86 -46.15 -25.51
C ALA A 337 -10.37 -46.42 -24.07
N LEU A 338 -11.19 -47.03 -23.22
CA LEU A 338 -10.99 -48.42 -22.76
C LEU A 338 -12.00 -48.80 -21.66
N THR A 339 -12.81 -49.76 -22.04
CA THR A 339 -13.46 -50.85 -21.31
C THR A 339 -12.90 -51.19 -19.91
N GLY A 340 -13.78 -51.05 -18.92
CA GLY A 340 -14.13 -51.94 -17.80
C GLY A 340 -13.09 -52.84 -17.11
N LEU A 341 -13.14 -52.87 -15.77
CA LEU A 341 -13.40 -54.11 -15.01
C LEU A 341 -13.78 -53.80 -13.56
N LEU A 342 -14.90 -54.37 -13.12
CA LEU A 342 -15.30 -54.55 -11.72
C LEU A 342 -14.41 -55.59 -11.04
N VAL A 343 -13.82 -55.29 -9.87
CA VAL A 343 -13.62 -56.28 -8.79
C VAL A 343 -13.74 -55.56 -7.44
N ALA A 344 -14.81 -55.88 -6.71
CA ALA A 344 -14.87 -55.72 -5.27
C ALA A 344 -14.13 -56.89 -4.61
N LEU A 345 -13.32 -56.65 -3.58
CA LEU A 345 -13.04 -57.65 -2.54
C LEU A 345 -12.53 -56.98 -1.26
N ALA A 346 -13.24 -57.29 -0.19
CA ALA A 346 -12.96 -56.97 1.20
C ALA A 346 -11.74 -57.73 1.75
N PHE A 347 -11.25 -57.27 2.90
CA PHE A 347 -10.64 -57.97 4.06
C PHE A 347 -9.59 -57.02 4.68
N ALA A 348 -9.85 -56.35 5.80
CA ALA A 348 -9.88 -56.84 7.19
C ALA A 348 -8.55 -56.60 7.96
N ARG A 349 -8.68 -55.77 9.01
CA ARG A 349 -8.09 -55.86 10.36
C ARG A 349 -6.91 -56.81 10.62
N ARG A 350 -5.81 -56.27 11.16
CA ARG A 350 -5.12 -56.66 12.43
C ARG A 350 -3.88 -55.76 12.60
N ARG A 351 -3.77 -54.90 13.63
CA ARG A 351 -3.46 -55.11 15.06
C ARG A 351 -2.00 -55.50 15.34
N GLU A 352 -1.30 -54.55 15.97
CA GLU A 352 -0.19 -54.62 16.97
C GLU A 352 0.91 -55.69 16.84
N ARG A 353 2.17 -55.22 16.85
CA ARG A 353 3.16 -55.37 17.95
C ARG A 353 4.58 -55.10 17.43
N ARG A 354 5.22 -54.06 17.96
CA ARG A 354 6.55 -54.11 18.61
C ARG A 354 6.86 -52.76 19.25
#